data_AF-A0A7C0XNP8-F1
#
_entry.id   AF-A0A7C0XNP8-F1
#
_cell.length_a   1.000
_cell.length_b   1.000
_cell.length_c   1.000
_cell.angle_alpha   90.00
_cell.angle_beta   90.00
_cell.angle_gamma   90.00
#
_symmetry.space_group_name_H-M   'P 1'
#
loop_
_entity.id
_entity.type
_entity.pdbx_description
1 polymer ?
#
loop_
_entity_poly.entity_id
_entity_poly.type
_entity_poly.pdbx_seq_one_letter_code
_entity_poly.pdbx_strand_id
1 'polypeptide(L)'
;SRLINELRSFLANMGNGDVKLVVEEKADAKYVVVSAASIIAKHLRDTHIRLLHTIYGDFGSGYPSDPKTISWLSTAIRTGEIPPIIRRSWYTVRRLGLRVNQDLLKWAKK
;
A
#
# COMPACT_ATOMS: atom_id res chain seq x y z
N SER A 1 -17.44 -15.64 -3.71
CA SER A 1 -17.31 -14.21 -3.37
C SER A 1 -16.93 -13.45 -4.63
N ARG A 2 -17.27 -12.16 -4.74
CA ARG A 2 -16.96 -11.33 -5.91
C ARG A 2 -15.47 -11.33 -6.26
N LEU A 3 -14.61 -11.21 -5.25
CA LEU A 3 -13.14 -11.20 -5.39
C LEU A 3 -12.60 -12.49 -6.04
N ILE A 4 -13.08 -13.66 -5.62
CA ILE A 4 -12.60 -14.93 -6.17
C ILE A 4 -12.97 -15.04 -7.65
N ASN A 5 -14.15 -14.56 -8.05
CA ASN A 5 -14.57 -14.55 -9.45
C ASN A 5 -13.73 -13.58 -10.27
N GLU A 6 -13.44 -12.38 -9.75
CA GLU A 6 -12.54 -11.41 -10.40
C GLU A 6 -11.12 -11.99 -10.59
N LEU A 7 -10.58 -12.67 -9.57
CA LEU A 7 -9.28 -13.34 -9.66
C LEU A 7 -9.26 -14.48 -10.68
N ARG A 8 -10.34 -15.28 -10.76
CA ARG A 8 -10.46 -16.35 -11.76
C ARG A 8 -10.49 -15.79 -13.17
N SER A 9 -11.27 -14.74 -13.42
CA SER A 9 -11.31 -14.08 -14.72
C SER A 9 -9.95 -13.48 -15.10
N PHE A 10 -9.26 -12.89 -14.12
CA PHE A 10 -7.90 -12.37 -14.34
C PHE A 10 -6.91 -13.48 -14.72
N LEU A 11 -6.91 -14.61 -14.00
CA LEU A 11 -6.06 -15.75 -14.32
C LEU A 11 -6.38 -16.35 -15.70
N ALA A 12 -7.66 -16.46 -16.04
CA ALA A 12 -8.11 -16.94 -17.35
C ALA A 12 -7.61 -16.02 -18.49
N ASN A 13 -7.69 -14.70 -18.31
CA ASN A 13 -7.19 -13.73 -19.28
C ASN A 13 -5.66 -13.78 -19.48
N MET A 14 -4.92 -14.30 -18.49
CA MET A 14 -3.47 -14.55 -18.60
C MET A 14 -3.14 -15.94 -19.16
N GLY A 15 -4.12 -16.70 -19.65
CA GLY A 15 -3.93 -18.06 -20.17
C GLY A 15 -3.86 -19.15 -19.09
N ASN A 16 -4.21 -18.84 -17.84
CA ASN A 16 -4.11 -19.75 -16.68
C ASN A 16 -5.50 -20.18 -16.15
N GLY A 17 -6.44 -20.48 -17.06
CA GLY A 17 -7.83 -20.79 -16.71
C GLY A 17 -8.02 -22.03 -15.83
N ASP A 18 -7.12 -23.01 -15.93
CA ASP A 18 -7.23 -24.30 -15.25
C ASP A 18 -6.51 -24.36 -13.90
N VAL A 19 -6.00 -23.24 -13.38
CA VAL A 19 -5.28 -23.21 -12.10
C VAL A 19 -6.25 -23.37 -10.94
N LYS A 20 -5.91 -24.28 -10.01
CA LYS A 20 -6.62 -24.41 -8.73
C LYS A 20 -6.35 -23.20 -7.83
N LEU A 21 -7.31 -22.28 -7.77
CA LEU A 21 -7.29 -21.12 -6.88
C LEU A 21 -7.83 -21.47 -5.48
N VAL A 22 -7.01 -21.25 -4.45
CA VAL A 22 -7.38 -21.35 -3.03
C VAL A 22 -7.16 -19.99 -2.38
N VAL A 23 -8.20 -19.43 -1.74
CA VAL A 23 -8.15 -18.14 -1.04
C VAL A 23 -8.72 -18.32 0.36
N GLU A 24 -7.90 -18.05 1.37
CA GLU A 24 -8.30 -18.14 2.76
C GLU A 24 -7.50 -17.19 3.66
N GLU A 25 -8.04 -16.91 4.83
CA GLU A 25 -7.37 -16.12 5.85
C GLU A 25 -6.19 -16.89 6.46
N LYS A 26 -5.12 -16.15 6.80
CA LYS A 26 -3.90 -16.69 7.43
C LYS A 26 -3.21 -17.79 6.60
N ALA A 27 -3.31 -17.72 5.27
CA ALA A 27 -2.68 -18.67 4.36
C ALA A 27 -1.15 -18.75 4.54
N ASP A 28 -0.50 -17.65 4.96
CA ASP A 28 0.93 -17.59 5.26
C ASP A 28 1.34 -18.37 6.51
N ALA A 29 0.40 -18.69 7.40
CA ALA A 29 0.63 -19.60 8.53
C ALA A 29 0.36 -21.07 8.18
N LYS A 30 -0.41 -21.34 7.11
CA LYS A 30 -0.84 -22.70 6.72
C LYS A 30 0.00 -23.31 5.62
N TYR A 31 0.49 -22.52 4.66
CA TYR A 31 1.26 -23.00 3.52
C TYR A 31 2.66 -22.41 3.52
N VAL A 32 3.68 -23.28 3.51
CA VAL A 32 5.10 -22.89 3.51
C VAL A 32 5.43 -21.96 2.36
N VAL A 33 4.90 -22.22 1.15
CA VAL A 33 5.14 -21.38 -0.03
C VAL A 33 4.58 -19.96 0.13
N VAL A 34 3.41 -19.82 0.77
CA VAL A 34 2.80 -18.51 1.05
C VAL A 34 3.56 -17.80 2.19
N SER A 35 4.05 -18.57 3.17
CA SER A 35 4.92 -18.07 4.23
C SER A 35 6.22 -17.48 3.68
N ALA A 36 6.89 -18.20 2.77
CA ALA A 36 8.09 -17.73 2.08
C ALA A 36 7.81 -16.44 1.29
N ALA A 37 6.71 -16.39 0.54
CA ALA A 37 6.29 -15.18 -0.17
C ALA A 37 6.07 -13.99 0.79
N SER A 38 5.47 -14.25 1.96
CA SER A 38 5.23 -13.25 3.01
C SER A 38 6.54 -12.71 3.60
N ILE A 39 7.55 -13.56 3.80
CA ILE A 39 8.89 -13.16 4.26
C ILE A 39 9.57 -12.27 3.22
N ILE A 40 9.60 -12.70 1.96
CA ILE A 40 10.23 -11.97 0.85
C ILE A 40 9.58 -10.59 0.71
N ALA A 41 8.24 -10.52 0.70
CA ALA A 41 7.51 -9.27 0.57
C ALA A 41 7.82 -8.28 1.71
N LYS A 42 7.88 -8.76 2.96
CA LYS A 42 8.24 -7.92 4.11
C LYS A 42 9.68 -7.44 4.04
N HIS A 43 10.62 -8.33 3.69
CA HIS A 43 12.04 -7.97 3.56
C HIS A 43 12.26 -6.89 2.49
N LEU A 44 11.64 -7.04 1.32
CA LEU A 44 11.72 -6.05 0.25
C LEU A 44 11.08 -4.72 0.66
N ARG A 45 9.91 -4.76 1.30
CA ARG A 45 9.26 -3.55 1.85
C ARG A 45 10.18 -2.82 2.81
N ASP A 46 10.73 -3.51 3.80
CA ASP A 46 11.53 -2.87 4.84
C ASP A 46 12.84 -2.32 4.28
N THR A 47 13.43 -3.01 3.29
CA THR A 47 14.59 -2.51 2.54
C THR A 47 14.26 -1.23 1.76
N HIS A 48 13.12 -1.20 1.07
CA HIS A 48 12.67 -0.01 0.37
C HIS A 48 12.38 1.15 1.33
N ILE A 49 11.75 0.90 2.48
CA ILE A 49 11.51 1.92 3.51
C ILE A 49 12.83 2.52 4.03
N ARG A 50 13.86 1.69 4.27
CA ARG A 50 15.19 2.19 4.66
C ARG A 50 15.78 3.12 3.61
N LEU A 51 15.66 2.79 2.32
CA LEU A 51 16.08 3.68 1.22
C LEU A 51 15.27 4.98 1.22
N LEU A 52 13.97 4.94 1.48
CA LEU A 52 13.16 6.15 1.55
C LEU A 52 13.57 7.03 2.74
N HIS A 53 13.98 6.45 3.87
CA HIS A 53 14.54 7.22 4.99
C HIS A 53 15.83 7.96 4.62
N THR A 54 16.66 7.42 3.72
CA THR A 54 17.86 8.14 3.26
C THR A 54 17.54 9.30 2.33
N ILE A 55 16.40 9.26 1.62
CA ILE A 55 15.99 10.29 0.66
C ILE A 55 15.15 11.39 1.32
N TYR A 56 14.21 11.01 2.19
CA TYR A 56 13.19 11.90 2.75
C TYR A 56 13.37 12.18 4.25
N GLY A 57 14.43 11.64 4.84
CA GLY A 57 14.65 11.64 6.28
C GLY A 57 13.72 10.66 7.02
N ASP A 58 13.82 10.67 8.33
CA ASP A 58 13.04 9.78 9.19
C ASP A 58 11.60 10.28 9.35
N PHE A 59 10.72 9.73 8.51
CA PHE A 59 9.27 9.94 8.58
C PHE A 59 8.56 9.00 9.57
N GLY A 60 9.30 8.26 10.40
CA GLY A 60 8.77 7.23 11.28
C GLY A 60 8.40 5.95 10.54
N SER A 61 7.45 5.21 11.11
CA SER A 61 6.98 3.91 10.65
C SER A 61 6.10 3.95 9.38
N GLY A 62 5.57 5.12 9.04
CA GLY A 62 4.59 5.29 7.96
C GLY A 62 3.15 4.93 8.36
N TYR A 63 2.89 4.56 9.61
CA TYR A 63 1.55 4.26 10.10
C TYR A 63 0.82 5.49 10.69
N PRO A 64 -0.51 5.58 10.55
CA PRO A 64 -1.33 6.64 11.16
C PRO A 64 -1.26 6.73 12.68
N SER A 65 -0.91 5.63 13.35
CA SER A 65 -0.78 5.54 14.80
C SER A 65 0.54 6.09 15.32
N ASP A 66 1.51 6.35 14.43
CA ASP A 66 2.83 6.83 14.81
C ASP A 66 2.86 8.37 14.82
N PRO A 67 3.09 8.99 15.99
CA PRO A 67 3.17 10.45 16.11
C PRO A 67 4.22 11.08 15.19
N LYS A 68 5.34 10.39 14.93
CA LYS A 68 6.41 10.89 14.05
C LYS A 68 5.94 10.96 12.61
N THR A 69 5.22 9.93 12.15
CA THR A 69 4.60 9.89 10.82
C THR A 69 3.59 11.03 10.67
N ILE A 70 2.75 11.27 11.67
CA ILE A 70 1.76 12.36 11.64
C ILE A 70 2.44 13.73 11.58
N SER A 71 3.48 13.96 12.37
CA SER A 71 4.23 15.22 12.39
C SER A 71 4.91 15.48 11.05
N TRP A 72 5.57 14.46 10.49
CA TRP A 72 6.24 14.53 9.20
C TRP A 72 5.25 14.84 8.06
N LEU A 73 4.11 14.13 8.02
CA LEU A 73 3.04 14.40 7.07
C LEU A 73 2.50 15.83 7.21
N SER A 74 2.23 16.29 8.44
CA SER A 74 1.70 17.64 8.67
C SER A 74 2.65 18.73 8.17
N THR A 75 3.96 18.52 8.29
CA THR A 75 4.98 19.44 7.80
C THR A 75 5.03 19.46 6.26
N ALA A 76 5.01 18.30 5.61
CA ALA A 76 4.95 18.19 4.16
C ALA A 76 3.70 18.89 3.58
N ILE A 77 2.55 18.73 4.25
CA ILE A 77 1.30 19.38 3.84
C ILE A 77 1.37 20.90 4.01
N ARG A 78 1.89 21.37 5.15
CA ARG A 78 2.01 22.81 5.46
C ARG A 78 2.97 23.54 4.52
N THR A 79 4.05 22.88 4.12
CA THR A 79 5.07 23.43 3.20
C THR A 79 4.64 23.36 1.74
N GLY A 80 3.68 22.48 1.40
CA GLY A 80 3.23 22.23 0.02
C GLY A 80 4.15 21.27 -0.74
N GLU A 81 5.27 20.88 -0.16
CA GLU A 81 6.17 19.85 -0.70
C GLU A 81 5.63 18.49 -0.29
N ILE A 82 4.86 17.84 -1.17
CA ILE A 82 4.22 16.55 -0.90
C ILE A 82 4.99 15.45 -1.64
N PRO A 83 5.91 14.72 -0.95
CA PRO A 83 6.62 13.60 -1.52
C PRO A 83 5.70 12.59 -2.21
N PRO A 84 6.10 12.01 -3.35
CA PRO A 84 5.29 11.02 -4.08
C PRO A 84 5.06 9.74 -3.28
N ILE A 85 5.86 9.49 -2.24
CA ILE A 85 5.72 8.35 -1.32
C ILE A 85 4.45 8.44 -0.45
N ILE A 86 3.82 9.62 -0.37
CA ILE A 86 2.60 9.86 0.41
C ILE A 86 1.38 9.32 -0.35
N ARG A 87 0.70 8.35 0.25
CA ARG A 87 -0.56 7.82 -0.28
C ARG A 87 -1.72 8.78 0.00
N ARG A 88 -2.00 9.65 -0.98
CA ARG A 88 -3.05 10.69 -0.90
C ARG A 88 -4.47 10.14 -0.67
N SER A 89 -4.70 8.88 -1.05
CA SER A 89 -5.96 8.16 -0.82
C SER A 89 -6.15 7.67 0.62
N TRP A 90 -5.17 7.85 1.51
CA TRP A 90 -5.31 7.44 2.91
C TRP A 90 -6.14 8.44 3.70
N TYR A 91 -7.00 7.93 4.58
CA TYR A 91 -7.88 8.76 5.42
C TYR A 91 -7.09 9.77 6.26
N THR A 92 -5.98 9.35 6.85
CA THR A 92 -5.09 10.20 7.64
C THR A 92 -4.63 11.43 6.87
N VAL A 93 -4.23 11.23 5.61
CA VAL A 93 -3.74 12.31 4.74
C VAL A 93 -4.87 13.29 4.39
N ARG A 94 -6.06 12.76 4.05
CA ARG A 94 -7.25 13.60 3.81
C ARG A 94 -7.66 14.40 5.05
N ARG A 95 -7.61 13.77 6.23
CA ARG A 95 -7.98 14.38 7.51
C ARG A 95 -7.01 15.51 7.90
N LEU A 96 -5.72 15.37 7.61
CA LEU A 96 -4.69 16.38 7.88
C LEU A 96 -4.74 17.60 6.93
N GLY A 97 -5.75 17.70 6.06
CA GLY A 97 -6.00 18.92 5.30
C GLY A 97 -5.33 18.95 3.92
N LEU A 98 -4.77 17.84 3.43
CA LEU A 98 -4.60 17.70 1.98
C LEU A 98 -5.98 17.64 1.34
N ARG A 99 -6.49 18.80 0.95
CA ARG A 99 -7.54 18.92 -0.05
C ARG A 99 -6.94 18.35 -1.32
N VAL A 100 -7.11 17.04 -1.51
CA VAL A 100 -6.95 16.45 -2.83
C VAL A 100 -7.96 17.23 -3.67
N ASN A 101 -7.45 18.07 -4.58
CA ASN A 101 -8.31 18.71 -5.57
C ASN A 101 -9.19 17.59 -6.13
N GLN A 102 -10.51 17.65 -5.96
CA GLN A 102 -11.39 16.51 -6.25
C GLN A 102 -11.27 16.08 -7.72
N ASP A 103 -10.76 16.95 -8.58
CA ASP A 103 -10.40 16.66 -9.97
C ASP A 103 -9.26 15.63 -10.11
N LEU A 104 -8.30 15.59 -9.18
CA LEU A 104 -7.25 14.57 -9.11
C LEU A 104 -7.74 13.24 -8.50
N LEU A 105 -8.97 13.14 -8.01
CA LEU A 105 -9.56 11.85 -7.62
C LEU A 105 -10.43 11.23 -8.73
N LYS A 106 -10.72 11.99 -9.79
CA LYS A 106 -11.53 11.51 -10.94
C LYS A 106 -10.79 10.44 -11.74
N TRP A 107 -9.45 10.49 -11.81
CA TRP A 107 -8.66 9.50 -12.56
C TRP A 107 -8.48 8.16 -11.82
N ALA A 108 -8.60 8.14 -10.49
CA ALA A 108 -8.45 6.93 -9.67
C ALA A 108 -9.72 6.06 -9.59
N LYS A 109 -10.78 6.45 -10.32
CA LYS A 109 -12.07 5.73 -10.40
C LYS A 109 -12.32 5.08 -11.77
N LYS A 110 -11.31 5.00 -12.64
CA LYS A 110 -11.44 4.34 -13.94
C LYS A 110 -10.85 2.94 -13.90
#